data_AF-A0A3M6KDQ9-F1
#
_entry.id   AF-A0A3M6KDQ9-F1
#
_cell.length_a   1.000
_cell.length_b   1.000
_cell.length_c   1.000
_cell.angle_alpha   90.00
_cell.angle_beta   90.00
_cell.angle_gamma   90.00
#
_symmetry.space_group_name_H-M   'P 1'
#
loop_
_entity.id
_entity.type
_entity.pdbx_description
1 polymer ?
#
loop_
_entity_poly.entity_id
_entity_poly.type
_entity_poly.pdbx_seq_one_letter_code
_entity_poly.pdbx_strand_id
1 'polypeptide(L)' 'IENQKKKILDRLQKRLDYENSSDFYHCGNEDCSRATFEDALELFFKCPSCGQVLNLKKNEKIRKHFTKKIDQIRGDIRV' A
#
# COMPACT_ATOMS: atom_id res chain seq x y z
N ILE A 1 -12.42 -24.31 4.33
CA ILE A 1 -11.07 -23.70 4.46
C ILE A 1 -10.65 -22.99 3.15
N GLU A 2 -10.80 -23.62 1.97
CA GLU A 2 -10.45 -22.98 0.68
C GLU A 2 -11.15 -21.65 0.39
N ASN A 3 -12.45 -21.52 0.69
CA ASN A 3 -13.19 -20.27 0.47
C ASN A 3 -12.65 -19.09 1.29
N GLN A 4 -12.07 -19.35 2.48
CA GLN A 4 -11.43 -18.31 3.29
C GLN A 4 -10.09 -17.89 2.67
N LYS A 5 -9.28 -18.85 2.20
CA LYS A 5 -8.02 -18.56 1.50
C LYS A 5 -8.25 -17.73 0.22
N LYS A 6 -9.28 -18.05 -0.57
CA LYS A 6 -9.67 -17.26 -1.76
C LYS A 6 -10.06 -15.82 -1.41
N LYS A 7 -10.83 -15.60 -0.34
CA LYS A 7 -11.18 -14.24 0.14
C LYS A 7 -9.96 -13.44 0.60
N ILE A 8 -9.01 -14.08 1.28
CA ILE A 8 -7.76 -13.43 1.70
C ILE A 8 -6.93 -13.03 0.47
N LEU A 9 -6.83 -13.92 -0.52
CA LEU A 9 -6.12 -13.66 -1.76
C LEU A 9 -6.72 -12.48 -2.53
N ASP A 10 -8.04 -12.43 -2.67
CA ASP A 10 -8.75 -11.31 -3.31
C ASP A 10 -8.44 -9.98 -2.61
N ARG A 11 -8.47 -9.94 -1.28
CA ARG A 11 -8.12 -8.74 -0.50
C ARG A 11 -6.66 -8.33 -0.69
N LEU A 12 -5.74 -9.29 -0.68
CA LEU A 12 -4.32 -9.01 -0.89
C LEU A 12 -4.05 -8.50 -2.32
N GLN A 13 -4.72 -9.09 -3.32
CA GLN A 13 -4.62 -8.65 -4.71
C GLN A 13 -5.14 -7.22 -4.87
N LYS A 14 -6.34 -6.92 -4.36
CA LYS A 14 -6.89 -5.55 -4.34
C LYS A 14 -5.95 -4.56 -3.67
N ARG A 15 -5.31 -4.97 -2.57
CA ARG A 15 -4.33 -4.11 -1.90
C ARG A 15 -3.08 -3.90 -2.73
N LEU A 16 -2.55 -4.94 -3.36
CA LEU A 16 -1.40 -4.84 -4.26
C LEU A 16 -1.71 -3.94 -5.46
N ASP A 17 -2.89 -4.07 -6.06
CA ASP A 17 -3.33 -3.26 -7.19
C ASP A 17 -3.42 -1.77 -6.78
N TYR A 18 -3.98 -1.49 -5.60
CA TYR A 18 -3.99 -0.14 -5.02
C TYR A 18 -2.58 0.43 -4.81
N GLU A 19 -1.64 -0.37 -4.29
CA GLU A 19 -0.25 0.08 -4.15
C GLU A 19 0.45 0.25 -5.52
N ASN A 20 0.01 -0.43 -6.57
CA ASN A 20 0.58 -0.28 -7.92
C ASN A 20 0.05 0.94 -8.67
N SER A 21 -1.22 1.27 -8.50
CA SER A 21 -1.88 2.38 -9.20
C SER A 21 -1.74 3.72 -8.49
N SER A 22 -1.40 3.72 -7.19
CA SER A 22 -1.38 4.93 -6.38
C SER A 22 0.05 5.33 -6.02
N ASP A 23 0.36 6.60 -6.24
CA ASP A 23 1.55 7.24 -5.69
C ASP A 23 1.27 7.70 -4.26
N PHE A 24 2.21 7.43 -3.37
CA PHE A 24 2.11 7.81 -1.96
C PHE A 24 3.13 8.86 -1.60
N TYR A 25 2.70 9.81 -0.78
CA TYR A 25 3.53 10.85 -0.23
C TYR A 25 3.59 10.77 1.28
N HIS A 26 4.73 11.12 1.87
CA HIS A 26 4.93 11.08 3.32
C HIS A 26 5.96 12.12 3.73
N CYS A 27 5.82 12.65 4.94
CA CYS A 27 6.74 13.66 5.48
C CYS A 27 7.98 13.07 6.17
N GLY A 28 8.04 11.74 6.34
CA GLY A 28 9.17 11.06 6.99
C GLY A 28 9.01 10.84 8.50
N ASN A 29 8.10 11.54 9.17
CA ASN A 29 7.79 11.31 10.59
C ASN A 29 7.01 10.01 10.78
N GLU A 30 7.40 9.23 11.78
CA GLU A 30 6.80 7.91 12.08
C GLU A 30 5.34 8.02 12.52
N ASP A 31 5.01 9.08 13.25
CA ASP A 31 3.65 9.33 13.76
C ASP A 31 2.69 9.91 12.70
N CYS A 32 3.21 10.29 11.53
CA CYS A 32 2.41 10.90 10.47
C CYS A 32 1.92 9.85 9.47
N SER A 33 0.67 9.97 9.05
CA SER A 33 0.09 9.12 8.01
C SER A 33 0.63 9.49 6.63
N ARG A 34 0.68 8.51 5.72
CA ARG A 34 0.95 8.77 4.29
C ARG A 34 -0.31 9.29 3.60
N ALA A 35 -0.12 10.12 2.59
CA ALA A 35 -1.15 10.66 1.72
C ALA A 35 -1.06 9.99 0.34
N THR A 36 -2.17 9.88 -0.39
CA THR A 36 -2.13 9.60 -1.83
C THR A 36 -1.68 10.85 -2.60
N PHE A 37 -1.44 10.72 -3.90
CA PHE A 37 -1.18 11.89 -4.75
C PHE A 37 -2.35 12.90 -4.72
N GLU A 38 -3.59 12.42 -4.79
CA GLU A 38 -4.80 13.26 -4.72
C GLU A 38 -4.86 14.03 -3.38
N ASP A 39 -4.70 13.32 -2.26
CA ASP A 39 -4.65 13.95 -0.93
C ASP A 39 -3.49 14.95 -0.83
N ALA A 40 -2.32 14.61 -1.38
CA ALA A 40 -1.15 15.48 -1.35
C ALA A 40 -1.37 16.75 -2.18
N LEU A 41 -2.10 16.67 -3.30
CA LEU A 41 -2.51 17.84 -4.07
C LEU A 41 -3.43 18.77 -3.27
N GLU A 42 -4.45 18.21 -2.61
CA GLU A 42 -5.37 18.99 -1.75
C GLU A 42 -4.64 19.67 -0.58
N LEU A 43 -3.63 18.98 -0.05
CA LEU A 43 -2.79 19.46 1.04
C LEU A 43 -1.62 20.36 0.60
N PHE A 44 -1.52 20.70 -0.70
CA PHE A 44 -0.40 21.45 -1.27
C PHE A 44 0.98 20.87 -0.91
N PHE A 45 1.06 19.54 -0.86
CA PHE A 45 2.23 18.77 -0.41
C PHE A 45 2.73 19.15 0.99
N LYS A 46 1.84 19.57 1.90
CA LYS A 46 2.16 19.82 3.31
C LYS A 46 1.43 18.84 4.21
N CYS A 47 2.17 18.23 5.13
CA CYS A 47 1.60 17.30 6.08
C CYS A 47 0.68 18.06 7.06
N PRO A 48 -0.60 17.68 7.22
CA PRO A 48 -1.53 18.37 8.11
C PRO A 48 -1.18 18.17 9.59
N SER A 49 -0.43 17.12 9.94
CA SER A 49 -0.09 16.78 11.33
C SER A 49 1.16 17.49 11.84
N CYS A 50 2.17 17.70 10.99
CA CYS A 50 3.47 18.26 11.40
C CYS A 50 3.92 19.48 10.58
N GLY A 51 3.19 19.85 9.52
CA GLY A 51 3.51 20.98 8.65
C GLY A 51 4.68 20.76 7.68
N GLN A 52 5.40 19.64 7.77
CA GLN A 52 6.52 19.31 6.88
C GLN A 52 6.06 18.94 5.47
N VAL A 53 6.98 19.06 4.51
CA VAL A 53 6.71 18.74 3.10
C VAL A 53 6.50 17.24 2.92
N LEU A 54 5.43 16.89 2.22
CA LEU A 54 5.12 15.53 1.77
C LEU A 54 5.96 15.19 0.55
N ASN A 55 6.77 14.14 0.64
CA ASN A 55 7.65 13.68 -0.45
C ASN A 55 7.20 12.31 -0.96
N LEU A 56 7.48 12.03 -2.25
CA LEU A 56 7.14 10.76 -2.88
C LEU A 56 7.84 9.60 -2.14
N LYS A 57 7.04 8.66 -1.65
CA LYS A 57 7.50 7.49 -0.91
C LYS A 57 7.38 6.25 -1.79
N LYS A 58 8.53 5.69 -2.16
CA LYS A 58 8.59 4.42 -2.88
C LYS A 58 7.96 3.31 -2.03
N ASN A 59 6.99 2.62 -2.59
CA ASN A 59 6.31 1.48 -1.96
C ASN A 59 6.79 0.12 -2.51
N GLU A 60 7.90 0.07 -3.24
CA GLU A 60 8.47 -1.16 -3.81
C GLU A 60 8.62 -2.31 -2.82
N LYS A 61 9.05 -2.01 -1.58
CA LYS A 61 9.18 -3.04 -0.52
C LYS A 61 7.83 -3.66 -0.17
N ILE A 62 6.80 -2.83 -0.04
CA ILE A 62 5.43 -3.25 0.30
C ILE A 62 4.84 -4.07 -0.84
N ARG A 63 4.99 -3.60 -2.09
CA ARG A 63 4.57 -4.34 -3.29
C ARG A 63 5.18 -5.73 -3.36
N LYS A 64 6.51 -5.82 -3.21
CA LYS A 64 7.22 -7.11 -3.18
C LYS A 64 6.72 -8.03 -2.08
N HIS A 65 6.39 -7.48 -0.91
CA HIS A 65 5.85 -8.28 0.20
C HIS A 65 4.46 -8.83 -0.12
N PHE A 66 3.56 -8.01 -0.66
CA PHE A 66 2.23 -8.47 -1.09
C PHE A 66 2.31 -9.50 -2.21
N THR A 67 3.13 -9.28 -3.24
CA THR A 67 3.35 -10.26 -4.32
C THR A 67 3.82 -11.60 -3.77
N LYS A 68 4.88 -11.62 -2.95
CA LYS A 68 5.36 -12.85 -2.32
C LYS A 68 4.29 -13.57 -1.52
N LYS A 69 3.46 -12.82 -0.77
CA LYS A 69 2.40 -13.41 0.05
C LYS A 69 1.27 -14.00 -0.79
N ILE A 70 0.90 -13.33 -1.88
CA ILE A 70 -0.09 -13.82 -2.85
C ILE A 70 0.41 -15.12 -3.51
N ASP A 71 1.68 -15.15 -3.94
CA ASP A 71 2.26 -16.33 -4.58
C ASP A 71 2.33 -17.53 -3.63
N GLN A 72 2.70 -17.29 -2.36
CA GLN A 72 2.67 -18.32 -1.32
C GLN A 72 1.26 -18.92 -1.17
N ILE A 73 0.24 -18.08 -1.00
CA ILE A 73 -1.14 -18.54 -0.80
C ILE A 73 -1.67 -19.24 -2.06
N ARG A 74 -1.28 -18.79 -3.27
CA ARG A 74 -1.62 -19.46 -4.54
C ARG A 74 -1.00 -20.85 -4.62
N GLY A 75 0.23 -21.02 -4.17
CA GLY A 75 0.88 -22.33 -4.06
C GLY A 75 0.11 -23.27 -3.13
N ASP A 76 -0.24 -22.80 -1.94
CA ASP A 76 -0.97 -23.55 -0.91
C ASP A 76 -2.44 -23.89 -1.25
N ILE A 77 -2.98 -23.36 -2.35
CA ILE A 77 -4.32 -23.69 -2.89
C ILE A 77 -4.23 -24.69 -4.03
N ARG A 78 -3.09 -24.76 -4.73
CA ARG A 78 -2.87 -25.67 -5.87
C ARG A 78 -2.41 -27.07 -5.45
N VAL A 79 -2.07 -27.23 -4.17
CA VAL A 79 -1.77 -28.52 -3.50
C VAL A 79 -3.01 -28.97 -2.74
#